data_AF-A0AAD7UNX7-F1
#
_entry.id   AF-A0AAD7UNX7-F1
#
_cell.length_a   1.000
_cell.length_b   1.000
_cell.length_c   1.000
_cell.angle_alpha   90.00
_cell.angle_beta   90.00
_cell.angle_gamma   90.00
#
_symmetry.space_group_name_H-M   'P 1'
#
loop_
_entity.id
_entity.type
_entity.pdbx_description
1 polymer ?
#
loop_
_entity_poly.entity_id
_entity_poly.type
_entity_poly.pdbx_seq_one_letter_code
_entity_poly.pdbx_strand_id
1 'polypeptide(L)'
;MMISTVLVLSLLDGSPAFQPVPTVPRMRIPAALRQPLLRTNSTILPRLIREVSLQRQRQYAKKVWVSLRGDIKTTLLWLALGRRRTAGTLTASQRSMIAMLRVEVARLKAVAAKRGMPLDDATLRRYLEAAGWSLQFRDRSVARAVEHTVEWRASAAAVRKPELDGRGLLLSQAAKSGDRVLRCECKLTAGRSPKWWQHALVSAVELASRDHATAKVCVLVDCRGAPGSSLFDAARSAASAFPLLSTHYPGRLGHVYVLGAGPASRACWWFIKNLLDANTRAKISFVSDTSALKQKGFKLV
;
A
#
# COMPACT_ATOMS: atom_id res chain seq x y z
N MET A 1 -16.64 24.55 41.48
CA MET A 1 -16.91 23.38 40.61
C MET A 1 -15.62 23.09 39.84
N MET A 2 -14.64 22.28 40.28
CA MET A 2 -14.63 20.87 40.69
C MET A 2 -15.26 19.95 39.61
N ILE A 3 -14.64 18.88 39.05
CA ILE A 3 -13.41 18.11 39.35
C ILE A 3 -12.90 17.38 38.07
N SER A 4 -11.60 17.10 38.12
CA SER A 4 -10.66 16.23 37.40
C SER A 4 -11.10 14.90 36.75
N THR A 5 -10.38 14.56 35.67
CA THR A 5 -9.55 13.34 35.47
C THR A 5 -9.80 12.10 36.34
N VAL A 6 -10.07 10.94 35.71
CA VAL A 6 -9.50 9.62 36.12
C VAL A 6 -9.23 8.75 34.90
N LEU A 7 -7.97 8.29 34.85
CA LEU A 7 -7.42 7.16 34.10
C LEU A 7 -7.31 6.01 35.13
N VAL A 8 -7.64 4.75 34.82
CA VAL A 8 -7.06 3.54 35.44
C VAL A 8 -7.51 2.25 34.73
N LEU A 9 -6.48 1.51 34.26
CA LEU A 9 -6.22 0.07 34.16
C LEU A 9 -7.37 -0.97 34.24
N SER A 10 -7.30 -1.96 33.33
CA SER A 10 -7.27 -3.40 33.70
C SER A 10 -6.62 -4.22 32.58
N LEU A 11 -5.44 -4.75 32.88
CA LEU A 11 -4.87 -6.00 32.36
C LEU A 11 -4.96 -7.03 33.51
N LEU A 12 -5.00 -8.32 33.14
CA LEU A 12 -5.22 -9.55 33.94
C LEU A 12 -6.71 -9.94 33.99
N ASP A 13 -7.16 -11.12 33.55
CA ASP A 13 -6.54 -12.45 33.63
C ASP A 13 -6.85 -13.35 32.42
N GLY A 14 -5.94 -14.30 32.15
CA GLY A 14 -6.11 -15.37 31.16
C GLY A 14 -4.81 -15.87 30.54
N SER A 15 -3.86 -16.32 31.36
CA SER A 15 -2.63 -17.02 30.93
C SER A 15 -2.96 -18.44 30.39
N PRO A 16 -2.13 -19.03 29.51
CA PRO A 16 -1.09 -19.88 30.09
C PRO A 16 0.32 -19.68 29.51
N ALA A 17 1.28 -19.77 30.45
CA ALA A 17 2.68 -20.16 30.34
C ALA A 17 3.58 -19.42 29.32
N PHE A 18 4.30 -18.39 29.82
CA PHE A 18 5.54 -17.91 29.22
C PHE A 18 6.62 -17.69 30.29
N GLN A 19 7.83 -18.16 30.00
CA GLN A 19 9.01 -18.18 30.88
C GLN A 19 9.54 -16.78 31.23
N PRO A 20 10.24 -16.61 32.37
CA PRO A 20 10.71 -15.30 32.82
C PRO A 20 11.85 -14.77 31.94
N VAL A 21 11.68 -13.53 31.46
CA VAL A 21 12.72 -12.70 30.81
C VAL A 21 13.46 -11.90 31.89
N PRO A 22 14.79 -11.71 31.78
CA PRO A 22 15.61 -11.07 32.81
C PRO A 22 15.23 -9.60 33.06
N THR A 23 15.37 -9.21 34.32
CA THR A 23 15.11 -7.89 34.89
C THR A 23 16.00 -6.80 34.25
N VAL A 24 15.35 -5.77 33.70
CA VAL A 24 16.02 -4.52 33.29
C VAL A 24 16.32 -3.67 34.54
N PRO A 25 17.53 -3.10 34.69
CA PRO A 25 17.85 -2.28 35.84
C PRO A 25 17.01 -0.99 35.88
N ARG A 26 16.45 -0.71 37.06
CA ARG A 26 15.68 0.51 37.33
C ARG A 26 16.55 1.76 37.16
N MET A 27 16.14 2.65 36.27
CA MET A 27 16.73 3.99 36.13
C MET A 27 16.45 4.79 37.41
N ARG A 28 17.51 5.10 38.18
CA ARG A 28 17.40 5.98 39.36
C ARG A 28 17.26 7.43 38.91
N ILE A 29 16.10 8.03 39.17
CA ILE A 29 15.91 9.47 39.01
C ILE A 29 16.63 10.17 40.18
N PRO A 30 17.53 11.14 39.91
CA PRO A 30 18.24 11.89 40.94
C PRO A 30 17.28 12.60 41.91
N ALA A 31 17.58 12.55 43.21
CA ALA A 31 16.75 13.17 44.25
C ALA A 31 16.53 14.68 44.06
N ALA A 32 17.46 15.37 43.41
CA ALA A 32 17.36 16.79 43.07
C ALA A 32 16.20 17.15 42.13
N LEU A 33 15.65 16.17 41.38
CA LEU A 33 14.51 16.37 40.48
C LEU A 33 13.16 16.03 41.15
N ARG A 34 13.14 15.57 42.41
CA ARG A 34 11.89 15.17 43.09
C ARG A 34 11.08 16.33 43.66
N GLN A 35 11.67 17.49 43.94
CA GLN A 35 10.98 18.55 44.67
C GLN A 35 10.34 19.69 43.86
N PRO A 36 10.71 20.00 42.59
CA PRO A 36 9.99 21.06 41.85
C PRO A 36 8.66 20.58 41.24
N LEU A 37 8.41 19.27 41.16
CA LEU A 37 7.27 18.71 40.42
C LEU A 37 5.95 18.65 41.21
N LEU A 38 5.96 18.95 42.51
CA LEU A 38 4.75 18.91 43.35
C LEU A 38 4.07 20.27 43.55
N ARG A 39 4.53 21.34 42.88
CA ARG A 39 3.92 22.68 42.95
C ARG A 39 3.61 23.33 41.59
N THR A 40 3.53 22.54 40.52
CA THR A 40 3.13 23.09 39.22
C THR A 40 1.62 23.01 39.03
N ASN A 41 1.01 24.17 38.79
CA ASN A 41 -0.40 24.35 38.43
C ASN A 41 -0.82 23.31 37.37
N SER A 42 -1.96 22.65 37.62
CA SER A 42 -2.55 21.58 36.79
C SER A 42 -2.86 21.99 35.33
N THR A 43 -2.66 23.26 34.99
CA THR A 43 -2.84 23.84 33.65
C THR A 43 -1.58 23.83 32.78
N ILE A 44 -0.38 23.64 33.36
CA ILE A 44 0.89 23.75 32.62
C ILE A 44 1.26 22.44 31.92
N LEU A 45 1.00 21.29 32.55
CA LEU A 45 1.37 19.98 32.01
C LEU A 45 0.65 19.65 30.68
N PRO A 46 -0.66 19.91 30.51
CA PRO A 46 -1.33 19.66 29.23
C PRO A 46 -0.83 20.57 28.10
N ARG A 47 -0.41 21.81 28.41
CA ARG A 47 0.18 22.74 27.43
C ARG A 47 1.55 22.26 26.95
N LEU A 48 2.43 21.83 27.87
CA LEU A 48 3.74 21.27 27.52
C LEU A 48 3.63 19.99 26.70
N ILE A 49 2.70 19.09 27.03
CA ILE A 49 2.47 17.87 26.24
C ILE A 49 2.00 18.22 24.83
N ARG A 50 1.11 19.22 24.69
CA ARG A 50 0.63 19.70 23.39
C ARG A 50 1.73 20.37 22.57
N GLU A 51 2.59 21.17 23.18
CA GLU A 51 3.72 21.82 22.50
C GLU A 51 4.79 20.83 22.06
N VAL A 52 5.14 19.85 22.89
CA VAL A 52 6.11 18.80 22.53
C VAL A 52 5.59 17.93 21.38
N SER A 53 4.29 17.64 21.35
CA SER A 53 3.62 16.94 20.23
C SER A 53 3.70 17.75 18.92
N LEU A 54 3.36 19.04 18.97
CA LEU A 54 3.41 19.94 17.81
C LEU A 54 4.85 20.16 17.29
N GLN A 55 5.82 20.26 18.20
CA GLN A 55 7.25 20.36 17.86
C GLN A 55 7.74 19.11 17.12
N ARG A 56 7.38 17.90 17.59
CA ARG A 56 7.73 16.65 16.90
C ARG A 56 7.08 16.55 15.51
N GLN A 57 5.82 16.97 15.38
CA GLN A 57 5.14 17.01 14.07
C GLN A 57 5.81 18.00 13.10
N ARG A 58 6.25 19.17 13.58
CA ARG A 58 6.95 20.19 12.76
C ARG A 58 8.34 19.74 12.32
N GLN A 59 9.12 19.13 13.21
CA GLN A 59 10.45 18.59 12.83
C GLN A 59 10.32 17.44 11.83
N TYR A 60 9.30 16.60 11.96
CA TYR A 60 9.02 15.53 11.01
C TYR A 60 8.62 16.09 9.64
N ALA A 61 7.73 17.09 9.59
CA ALA A 61 7.33 17.76 8.36
C ALA A 61 8.51 18.42 7.62
N LYS A 62 9.45 19.05 8.35
CA LYS A 62 10.65 19.65 7.76
C LYS A 62 11.58 18.61 7.12
N LYS A 63 11.84 17.48 7.79
CA LYS A 63 12.70 16.41 7.24
C LYS A 63 12.09 15.78 5.97
N VAL A 64 10.79 15.57 5.96
CA VAL A 64 10.07 15.05 4.78
C VAL A 64 10.10 16.06 3.62
N TRP A 65 9.95 17.35 3.90
CA TRP A 65 9.90 18.40 2.88
C TRP A 65 11.23 18.62 2.14
N VAL A 66 12.37 18.51 2.83
CA VAL A 66 13.71 18.63 2.20
C VAL A 66 13.98 17.46 1.24
N SER A 67 13.47 16.26 1.54
CA SER A 67 13.59 15.09 0.67
C SER A 67 12.75 15.17 -0.61
N LEU A 68 11.71 16.02 -0.65
CA LEU A 68 10.72 16.08 -1.73
C LEU A 68 11.08 17.06 -2.86
N ARG A 69 12.01 18.00 -2.65
CA ARG A 69 12.31 19.07 -3.64
C ARG A 69 13.11 18.59 -4.86
N GLY A 70 13.76 17.43 -4.79
CA GLY A 70 14.61 16.90 -5.87
C GLY A 70 13.86 16.34 -7.09
N ASP A 71 12.58 15.96 -6.97
CA ASP A 71 11.89 15.10 -7.96
C ASP A 71 10.81 15.81 -8.82
N ILE A 72 10.61 17.12 -8.65
CA ILE A 72 9.46 17.82 -9.24
C ILE A 72 9.58 18.01 -10.77
N LYS A 73 10.78 18.27 -11.30
CA LYS A 73 10.95 18.56 -12.74
C LYS A 73 10.78 17.32 -13.63
N THR A 74 11.23 16.15 -13.18
CA THR A 74 11.11 14.88 -13.91
C THR A 74 9.67 14.34 -13.88
N THR A 75 8.95 14.60 -12.79
CA THR A 75 7.53 14.21 -12.64
C THR A 75 6.63 14.96 -13.62
N LEU A 76 6.94 16.22 -13.94
CA LEU A 76 6.19 17.02 -14.93
C LEU A 76 6.38 16.51 -16.36
N LEU A 77 7.56 16.00 -16.71
CA LEU A 77 7.83 15.42 -18.04
C LEU A 77 7.06 14.10 -18.25
N TRP A 78 6.95 13.26 -17.21
CA TRP A 78 6.16 12.02 -17.24
C TRP A 78 4.65 12.28 -17.21
N LEU A 79 4.20 13.34 -16.53
CA LEU A 79 2.81 13.79 -16.51
C LEU A 79 2.28 14.16 -17.90
N ALA A 80 3.13 14.73 -18.77
CA ALA A 80 2.75 15.08 -20.14
C ALA A 80 2.56 13.85 -21.06
N LEU A 81 3.20 12.72 -20.75
CA LEU A 81 3.19 11.51 -21.58
C LEU A 81 2.13 10.47 -21.15
N GLY A 82 1.55 10.62 -19.96
CA GLY A 82 0.55 9.71 -19.39
C GLY A 82 -0.86 9.84 -19.98
N ARG A 83 -1.03 9.83 -21.31
CA ARG A 83 -2.36 9.75 -21.94
C ARG A 83 -2.88 8.31 -21.85
N ARG A 84 -4.09 8.15 -21.28
CA ARG A 84 -4.89 6.90 -21.29
C ARG A 84 -4.96 6.35 -22.72
N ARG A 85 -4.20 5.31 -23.04
CA ARG A 85 -4.47 4.49 -24.23
C ARG A 85 -5.44 3.39 -23.81
N THR A 86 -6.59 3.37 -24.48
CA THR A 86 -7.46 2.19 -24.59
C THR A 86 -6.65 1.01 -25.12
N ALA A 87 -7.22 -0.20 -25.16
CA ALA A 87 -6.62 -1.39 -25.77
C ALA A 87 -6.45 -1.22 -27.30
N GLY A 88 -5.75 -0.16 -27.72
CA GLY A 88 -5.43 0.13 -29.09
C GLY A 88 -4.41 -0.87 -29.62
N THR A 89 -4.49 -1.07 -30.93
CA THR A 89 -3.57 -1.88 -31.71
C THR A 89 -2.13 -1.45 -31.41
N LEU A 90 -1.26 -2.42 -31.13
CA LEU A 90 0.15 -2.15 -30.91
C LEU A 90 0.77 -1.55 -32.18
N THR A 91 1.50 -0.44 -32.02
CA THR A 91 2.28 0.13 -33.12
C THR A 91 3.39 -0.84 -33.56
N ALA A 92 3.92 -0.68 -34.77
CA ALA A 92 5.03 -1.50 -35.26
C ALA A 92 6.24 -1.45 -34.31
N SER A 93 6.63 -0.25 -33.84
CA SER A 93 7.71 -0.05 -32.88
C SER A 93 7.48 -0.82 -31.56
N GLN A 94 6.26 -0.79 -31.03
CA GLN A 94 5.90 -1.52 -29.82
C GLN A 94 5.99 -3.04 -30.00
N ARG A 95 5.58 -3.56 -31.16
CA ARG A 95 5.75 -4.99 -31.50
C ARG A 95 7.21 -5.39 -31.58
N SER A 96 8.05 -4.55 -32.19
CA SER A 96 9.50 -4.77 -32.24
C SER A 96 10.13 -4.79 -30.84
N MET A 97 9.72 -3.88 -29.94
CA MET A 97 10.20 -3.91 -28.55
C MET A 97 9.80 -5.16 -27.79
N ILE A 98 8.57 -5.64 -27.97
CA ILE A 98 8.13 -6.92 -27.39
C ILE A 98 8.97 -8.07 -27.95
N ALA A 99 9.23 -8.09 -29.25
CA ALA A 99 10.05 -9.11 -29.88
C ALA A 99 11.50 -9.11 -29.36
N MET A 100 12.13 -7.93 -29.23
CA MET A 100 13.47 -7.79 -28.65
C MET A 100 13.52 -8.29 -27.21
N LEU A 101 12.59 -7.83 -26.37
CA LEU A 101 12.53 -8.25 -24.97
C LEU A 101 12.29 -9.77 -24.85
N ARG A 102 11.47 -10.35 -25.74
CA ARG A 102 11.21 -11.80 -25.78
C ARG A 102 12.47 -12.61 -26.01
N VAL A 103 13.34 -12.16 -26.92
CA VAL A 103 14.65 -12.79 -27.17
C VAL A 103 15.52 -12.71 -25.92
N GLU A 104 15.59 -11.52 -25.29
CA GLU A 104 16.43 -11.29 -24.11
C GLU A 104 16.03 -12.14 -22.90
N VAL A 105 14.72 -12.37 -22.70
CA VAL A 105 14.20 -13.18 -21.57
C VAL A 105 13.94 -14.64 -21.93
N ALA A 106 14.30 -15.11 -23.13
CA ALA A 106 13.97 -16.45 -23.62
C ALA A 106 14.44 -17.56 -22.67
N ARG A 107 15.64 -17.41 -22.08
CA ARG A 107 16.22 -18.35 -21.10
C ARG A 107 15.39 -18.51 -19.83
N LEU A 108 14.56 -17.52 -19.48
CA LEU A 108 13.76 -17.52 -18.26
C LEU A 108 12.41 -18.22 -18.43
N LYS A 109 11.99 -18.50 -19.68
CA LYS A 109 10.62 -18.94 -20.00
C LYS A 109 10.18 -20.19 -19.24
N ALA A 110 11.03 -21.22 -19.20
CA ALA A 110 10.72 -22.47 -18.51
C ALA A 110 10.61 -22.29 -16.99
N VAL A 111 11.55 -21.55 -16.39
CA VAL A 111 11.56 -21.27 -14.95
C VAL A 111 10.35 -20.42 -14.55
N ALA A 112 10.05 -19.37 -15.31
CA ALA A 112 8.92 -18.48 -15.06
C ALA A 112 7.58 -19.22 -15.15
N ALA A 113 7.41 -20.09 -16.17
CA ALA A 113 6.22 -20.93 -16.32
C ALA A 113 6.01 -21.86 -15.11
N LYS A 114 7.06 -22.53 -14.62
CA LYS A 114 7.01 -23.37 -13.41
C LYS A 114 6.60 -22.59 -12.15
N ARG A 115 6.76 -21.26 -12.14
CA ARG A 115 6.41 -20.35 -11.04
C ARG A 115 5.11 -19.57 -11.29
N GLY A 116 4.29 -19.97 -12.26
CA GLY A 116 3.00 -19.34 -12.54
C GLY A 116 3.10 -17.94 -13.14
N MET A 117 4.22 -17.61 -13.79
CA MET A 117 4.41 -16.35 -14.50
C MET A 117 4.73 -16.64 -15.98
N PRO A 118 3.71 -16.86 -16.83
CA PRO A 118 3.95 -17.05 -18.25
C PRO A 118 4.58 -15.78 -18.83
N LEU A 119 5.73 -15.90 -19.50
CA LEU A 119 6.37 -14.79 -20.22
C LEU A 119 5.77 -14.63 -21.62
N ASP A 120 4.47 -14.39 -21.66
CA ASP A 120 3.70 -14.10 -22.88
C ASP A 120 3.77 -12.62 -23.27
N ASP A 121 3.27 -12.28 -24.46
CA ASP A 121 3.27 -10.91 -24.98
C ASP A 121 2.52 -9.94 -24.07
N ALA A 122 1.46 -10.41 -23.41
CA ALA A 122 0.72 -9.61 -22.43
C ALA A 122 1.59 -9.25 -21.22
N THR A 123 2.41 -10.18 -20.74
CA THR A 123 3.36 -9.95 -19.64
C THR A 123 4.46 -9.00 -20.05
N LEU A 124 5.12 -9.24 -21.19
CA LEU A 124 6.19 -8.38 -21.68
C LEU A 124 5.68 -6.96 -21.95
N ARG A 125 4.49 -6.84 -22.53
CA ARG A 125 3.80 -5.57 -22.72
C ARG A 125 3.61 -4.80 -21.42
N ARG A 126 3.21 -5.45 -20.32
CA ARG A 126 3.02 -4.76 -19.02
C ARG A 126 4.32 -4.16 -18.48
N TYR A 127 5.43 -4.88 -18.61
CA TYR A 127 6.73 -4.39 -18.19
C TYR A 127 7.17 -3.20 -19.05
N LEU A 128 7.00 -3.29 -20.37
CA LEU A 128 7.30 -2.19 -21.28
C LEU A 128 6.39 -0.97 -21.04
N GLU A 129 5.08 -1.17 -20.81
CA GLU A 129 4.17 -0.08 -20.46
C GLU A 129 4.58 0.63 -19.16
N ALA A 130 5.02 -0.14 -18.15
CA ALA A 130 5.54 0.43 -16.91
C ALA A 130 6.88 1.17 -17.12
N ALA A 131 7.69 0.76 -18.09
CA ALA A 131 8.90 1.45 -18.50
C ALA A 131 8.65 2.61 -19.48
N GLY A 132 7.38 2.93 -19.79
CA GLY A 132 7.04 3.98 -20.77
C GLY A 132 7.43 3.63 -22.21
N TRP A 133 7.37 2.34 -22.57
CA TRP A 133 7.82 1.79 -23.85
C TRP A 133 9.31 2.04 -24.11
N SER A 134 10.13 1.78 -23.09
CA SER A 134 11.59 1.73 -23.12
C SER A 134 12.08 0.34 -22.73
N LEU A 135 13.25 -0.09 -23.21
CA LEU A 135 13.94 -1.31 -22.75
C LEU A 135 14.71 -1.09 -21.43
N GLN A 136 14.70 0.13 -20.90
CA GLN A 136 15.38 0.52 -19.68
C GLN A 136 14.40 1.18 -18.70
N PHE A 137 14.39 0.69 -17.47
CA PHE A 137 13.95 1.47 -16.31
C PHE A 137 15.05 2.46 -15.90
N ARG A 138 14.77 3.33 -14.92
CA ARG A 138 15.74 4.32 -14.42
C ARG A 138 17.03 3.67 -13.89
N ASP A 139 16.92 2.48 -13.31
CA ASP A 139 17.98 1.82 -12.54
C ASP A 139 18.42 0.45 -13.11
N ARG A 140 17.72 -0.08 -14.12
CA ARG A 140 17.97 -1.43 -14.67
C ARG A 140 17.30 -1.64 -16.02
N SER A 141 17.74 -2.63 -16.78
CA SER A 141 17.02 -3.07 -17.98
C SER A 141 15.67 -3.71 -17.63
N VAL A 142 14.73 -3.68 -18.58
CA VAL A 142 13.43 -4.33 -18.42
C VAL A 142 13.62 -5.85 -18.27
N ALA A 143 14.54 -6.47 -19.01
CA ALA A 143 14.84 -7.88 -18.86
C ALA A 143 15.36 -8.23 -17.46
N ARG A 144 16.22 -7.39 -16.87
CA ARG A 144 16.70 -7.59 -15.50
C ARG A 144 15.57 -7.46 -14.47
N ALA A 145 14.60 -6.58 -14.70
CA ALA A 145 13.41 -6.47 -13.85
C ALA A 145 12.50 -7.71 -13.96
N VAL A 146 12.36 -8.28 -15.17
CA VAL A 146 11.66 -9.55 -15.39
C VAL A 146 12.38 -10.69 -14.67
N GLU A 147 13.69 -10.80 -14.83
CA GLU A 147 14.53 -11.80 -14.15
C GLU A 147 14.38 -11.72 -12.63
N HIS A 148 14.53 -10.52 -12.06
CA HIS A 148 14.36 -10.31 -10.63
C HIS A 148 12.97 -10.72 -10.12
N THR A 149 11.93 -10.59 -10.94
CA THR A 149 10.59 -11.06 -10.56
C THR A 149 10.46 -12.57 -10.63
N VAL A 150 11.10 -13.22 -11.61
CA VAL A 150 11.15 -14.69 -11.69
C VAL A 150 11.91 -15.26 -10.48
N GLU A 151 13.03 -14.66 -10.10
CA GLU A 151 13.81 -15.00 -8.90
C GLU A 151 12.98 -14.80 -7.63
N TRP A 152 12.33 -13.65 -7.47
CA TRP A 152 11.45 -13.38 -6.34
C TRP A 152 10.31 -14.41 -6.23
N ARG A 153 9.70 -14.79 -7.35
CA ARG A 153 8.67 -15.86 -7.38
C ARG A 153 9.21 -17.25 -7.05
N ALA A 154 10.47 -17.52 -7.37
CA ALA A 154 11.13 -18.76 -7.01
C ALA A 154 11.48 -18.81 -5.51
N SER A 155 11.60 -17.66 -4.84
CA SER A 155 11.88 -17.56 -3.42
C SER A 155 10.68 -17.98 -2.55
N ALA A 156 10.96 -18.46 -1.33
CA ALA A 156 9.94 -18.84 -0.35
C ALA A 156 8.98 -17.69 0.02
N ALA A 157 9.37 -16.44 -0.23
CA ALA A 157 8.55 -15.27 0.07
C ALA A 157 7.28 -15.17 -0.81
N ALA A 158 7.32 -15.67 -2.04
CA ALA A 158 6.19 -15.61 -2.97
C ALA A 158 5.20 -16.78 -2.84
N VAL A 159 5.62 -17.90 -2.25
CA VAL A 159 4.89 -19.18 -2.29
C VAL A 159 3.76 -19.27 -1.25
N ARG A 160 3.79 -18.45 -0.19
CA ARG A 160 2.71 -18.48 0.80
C ARG A 160 1.46 -17.78 0.28
N LYS A 161 0.47 -18.59 -0.13
CA LYS A 161 -0.93 -18.15 -0.23
C LYS A 161 -1.38 -17.76 1.18
N PRO A 162 -1.64 -16.49 1.48
CA PRO A 162 -2.49 -16.17 2.62
C PRO A 162 -3.82 -16.89 2.41
N GLU A 163 -4.19 -17.68 3.39
CA GLU A 163 -5.58 -18.00 3.61
C GLU A 163 -6.26 -16.67 3.89
N LEU A 164 -7.01 -16.16 2.91
CA LEU A 164 -7.86 -15.00 3.11
C LEU A 164 -8.94 -15.47 4.07
N ASP A 165 -8.73 -15.22 5.35
CA ASP A 165 -9.51 -15.72 6.49
C ASP A 165 -10.98 -15.25 6.52
N GLY A 166 -11.50 -14.71 5.41
CA GLY A 166 -12.82 -14.10 5.29
C GLY A 166 -12.99 -12.82 6.10
N ARG A 167 -12.03 -12.46 6.96
CA ARG A 167 -12.15 -11.34 7.90
C ARG A 167 -11.47 -10.09 7.35
N GLY A 168 -12.26 -9.36 6.56
CA GLY A 168 -11.92 -8.00 6.13
C GLY A 168 -11.36 -7.87 4.73
N LEU A 169 -11.19 -8.97 4.01
CA LEU A 169 -10.77 -8.94 2.62
C LEU A 169 -11.62 -9.88 1.76
N LEU A 170 -12.44 -9.28 0.91
CA LEU A 170 -13.37 -9.98 0.02
C LEU A 170 -12.91 -9.78 -1.41
N LEU A 171 -12.63 -10.88 -2.11
CA LEU A 171 -12.38 -10.82 -3.55
C LEU A 171 -13.70 -11.07 -4.28
N SER A 172 -14.16 -10.07 -5.03
CA SER A 172 -15.34 -10.15 -5.89
C SER A 172 -14.95 -9.88 -7.35
N GLN A 173 -15.79 -10.28 -8.29
CA GLN A 173 -15.59 -9.96 -9.71
C GLN A 173 -16.35 -8.67 -10.04
N ALA A 174 -15.71 -7.74 -10.77
CA ALA A 174 -16.42 -6.61 -11.34
C ALA A 174 -17.34 -7.11 -12.46
N ALA A 175 -18.61 -6.69 -12.44
CA ALA A 175 -19.64 -7.25 -13.31
C ALA A 175 -19.44 -6.96 -14.81
N LYS A 176 -18.69 -5.91 -15.18
CA LYS A 176 -18.62 -5.42 -16.56
C LYS A 176 -17.24 -5.49 -17.22
N SER A 177 -16.14 -5.43 -16.47
CA SER A 177 -14.79 -5.32 -17.05
C SER A 177 -13.96 -6.61 -16.99
N GLY A 178 -14.44 -7.64 -16.28
CA GLY A 178 -13.63 -8.83 -15.96
C GLY A 178 -12.52 -8.58 -14.93
N ASP A 179 -12.35 -7.33 -14.48
CA ASP A 179 -11.42 -7.00 -13.40
C ASP A 179 -11.87 -7.64 -12.09
N ARG A 180 -10.92 -8.01 -11.24
CA ARG A 180 -11.23 -8.44 -9.87
C ARG A 180 -11.19 -7.25 -8.93
N VAL A 181 -12.11 -7.25 -7.97
CA VAL A 181 -12.21 -6.25 -6.93
C VAL A 181 -11.80 -6.86 -5.61
N LEU A 182 -10.72 -6.32 -5.07
CA LEU A 182 -10.27 -6.56 -3.71
C LEU A 182 -10.92 -5.57 -2.77
N ARG A 183 -11.98 -5.96 -2.07
CA ARG A 183 -12.58 -5.14 -1.02
C ARG A 183 -11.82 -5.36 0.28
N CYS A 184 -11.32 -4.27 0.84
CA CYS A 184 -10.66 -4.20 2.13
C CYS A 184 -11.51 -3.36 3.09
N GLU A 185 -11.89 -3.94 4.22
CA GLU A 185 -12.60 -3.23 5.27
C GLU A 185 -11.63 -2.70 6.32
N CYS A 186 -11.44 -1.37 6.39
CA CYS A 186 -10.42 -0.76 7.24
C CYS A 186 -10.55 -1.15 8.72
N LYS A 187 -11.80 -1.29 9.22
CA LYS A 187 -12.09 -1.75 10.58
C LYS A 187 -11.46 -3.10 10.89
N LEU A 188 -11.58 -4.04 9.97
CA LEU A 188 -11.15 -5.43 10.13
C LEU A 188 -9.67 -5.63 9.81
N THR A 189 -9.09 -4.71 9.05
CA THR A 189 -7.66 -4.73 8.72
C THR A 189 -6.77 -3.90 9.65
N ALA A 190 -7.37 -3.17 10.60
CA ALA A 190 -6.61 -2.43 11.61
C ALA A 190 -5.76 -3.39 12.45
N GLY A 191 -4.49 -3.05 12.68
CA GLY A 191 -3.55 -3.90 13.42
C GLY A 191 -2.97 -5.09 12.63
N ARG A 192 -3.39 -5.31 11.37
CA ARG A 192 -2.74 -6.33 10.52
C ARG A 192 -1.31 -5.91 10.17
N SER A 193 -0.42 -6.89 10.16
CA SER A 193 1.01 -6.66 9.89
C SER A 193 1.24 -6.22 8.42
N PRO A 194 2.31 -5.46 8.15
CA PRO A 194 2.73 -5.12 6.79
C PRO A 194 2.88 -6.35 5.87
N LYS A 195 3.44 -7.45 6.39
CA LYS A 195 3.57 -8.72 5.64
C LYS A 195 2.22 -9.29 5.25
N TRP A 196 1.23 -9.24 6.13
CA TRP A 196 -0.13 -9.70 5.81
C TRP A 196 -0.71 -8.94 4.59
N TRP A 197 -0.53 -7.62 4.55
CA TRP A 197 -0.97 -6.78 3.43
C TRP A 197 -0.27 -7.11 2.12
N GLN A 198 1.05 -7.32 2.16
CA GLN A 198 1.83 -7.76 1.01
C GLN A 198 1.28 -9.08 0.46
N HIS A 199 1.10 -10.07 1.32
CA HIS A 199 0.54 -11.37 0.95
C HIS A 199 -0.87 -11.24 0.37
N ALA A 200 -1.77 -10.50 1.03
CA ALA A 200 -3.16 -10.38 0.61
C ALA A 200 -3.29 -9.72 -0.77
N LEU A 201 -2.52 -8.66 -1.03
CA LEU A 201 -2.49 -7.99 -2.33
C LEU A 201 -1.90 -8.88 -3.42
N VAL A 202 -0.81 -9.59 -3.13
CA VAL A 202 -0.23 -10.56 -4.08
C VAL A 202 -1.25 -11.64 -4.42
N SER A 203 -1.91 -12.24 -3.43
CA SER A 203 -2.96 -13.24 -3.66
C SER A 203 -4.09 -12.70 -4.52
N ALA A 204 -4.54 -11.47 -4.27
CA ALA A 204 -5.59 -10.85 -5.06
C ALA A 204 -5.18 -10.68 -6.53
N VAL A 205 -3.93 -10.25 -6.77
CA VAL A 205 -3.39 -10.07 -8.12
C VAL A 205 -3.17 -11.40 -8.83
N GLU A 206 -2.65 -12.41 -8.13
CA GLU A 206 -2.49 -13.76 -8.66
C GLU A 206 -3.85 -14.37 -9.04
N LEU A 207 -4.84 -14.25 -8.16
CA LEU A 207 -6.17 -14.78 -8.41
C LEU A 207 -6.84 -14.06 -9.59
N ALA A 208 -6.68 -12.74 -9.70
CA ALA A 208 -7.16 -11.98 -10.85
C ALA A 208 -6.47 -12.35 -12.17
N SER A 209 -5.18 -12.68 -12.10
CA SER A 209 -4.39 -13.00 -13.28
C SER A 209 -4.69 -14.39 -13.84
N ARG A 210 -5.24 -15.30 -13.04
CA ARG A 210 -5.61 -16.67 -13.46
C ARG A 210 -6.73 -16.69 -14.48
N ASP A 211 -7.77 -15.88 -14.25
CA ASP A 211 -8.96 -15.90 -15.10
C ASP A 211 -8.73 -15.12 -16.39
N HIS A 212 -7.96 -14.03 -16.31
CA HIS A 212 -7.74 -13.14 -17.45
C HIS A 212 -6.32 -12.57 -17.44
N ALA A 213 -5.58 -12.86 -18.52
CA ALA A 213 -4.21 -12.37 -18.69
C ALA A 213 -4.11 -10.83 -18.63
N THR A 214 -5.18 -10.11 -18.95
CA THR A 214 -5.25 -8.63 -18.94
C THR A 214 -5.98 -8.05 -17.72
N ALA A 215 -6.57 -8.88 -16.85
CA ALA A 215 -7.32 -8.38 -15.71
C ALA A 215 -6.43 -7.54 -14.79
N LYS A 216 -7.04 -6.47 -14.30
CA LYS A 216 -6.48 -5.62 -13.27
C LYS A 216 -7.17 -5.90 -11.95
N VAL A 217 -6.46 -5.62 -10.86
CA VAL A 217 -7.06 -5.61 -9.52
C VAL A 217 -7.48 -4.19 -9.21
N CYS A 218 -8.77 -4.03 -8.91
CA CYS A 218 -9.28 -2.83 -8.27
C CYS A 218 -9.29 -3.04 -6.76
N VAL A 219 -8.83 -2.08 -5.98
CA VAL A 219 -8.85 -2.15 -4.51
C VAL A 219 -9.94 -1.23 -4.00
N LEU A 220 -10.93 -1.76 -3.30
CA LEU A 220 -11.97 -0.98 -2.63
C LEU A 220 -11.64 -0.90 -1.14
N VAL A 221 -11.26 0.28 -0.67
CA VAL A 221 -10.97 0.56 0.74
C VAL A 221 -12.24 1.12 1.39
N ASP A 222 -12.91 0.31 2.21
CA ASP A 222 -14.10 0.71 2.95
C ASP A 222 -13.71 1.34 4.29
N CYS A 223 -13.85 2.66 4.36
CA CYS A 223 -13.54 3.46 5.54
C CYS A 223 -14.75 3.65 6.47
N ARG A 224 -15.93 3.12 6.13
CA ARG A 224 -17.17 3.43 6.86
C ARG A 224 -17.11 2.97 8.31
N GLY A 225 -17.23 3.93 9.22
CA GLY A 225 -17.18 3.74 10.67
C GLY A 225 -15.81 3.31 11.22
N ALA A 226 -14.76 3.29 10.40
CA ALA A 226 -13.41 3.04 10.89
C ALA A 226 -12.95 4.27 11.71
N PRO A 227 -12.41 4.08 12.93
CA PRO A 227 -11.84 5.19 13.67
C PRO A 227 -10.61 5.72 12.92
N GLY A 228 -10.30 7.02 13.11
CA GLY A 228 -9.22 7.68 12.39
C GLY A 228 -7.88 6.99 12.52
N SER A 229 -7.55 6.46 13.71
CA SER A 229 -6.31 5.70 13.98
C SER A 229 -6.20 4.45 13.10
N SER A 230 -7.27 3.65 13.01
CA SER A 230 -7.32 2.44 12.17
C SER A 230 -7.07 2.73 10.69
N LEU A 231 -7.50 3.90 10.20
CA LEU A 231 -7.24 4.31 8.81
C LEU A 231 -5.75 4.58 8.58
N PHE A 232 -5.07 5.26 9.51
CA PHE A 232 -3.63 5.51 9.41
C PHE A 232 -2.83 4.22 9.49
N ASP A 233 -3.19 3.30 10.38
CA ASP A 233 -2.50 2.02 10.52
C ASP A 233 -2.70 1.15 9.28
N ALA A 234 -3.94 1.03 8.78
CA ALA A 234 -4.23 0.30 7.56
C ALA A 234 -3.49 0.90 6.36
N ALA A 235 -3.49 2.22 6.22
CA ALA A 235 -2.80 2.88 5.13
C ALA A 235 -1.27 2.72 5.22
N ARG A 236 -0.69 2.79 6.42
CA ARG A 236 0.74 2.57 6.65
C ARG A 236 1.13 1.13 6.32
N SER A 237 0.37 0.15 6.80
CA SER A 237 0.62 -1.26 6.51
C SER A 237 0.44 -1.57 5.02
N ALA A 238 -0.61 -1.03 4.38
CA ALA A 238 -0.83 -1.18 2.94
C ALA A 238 0.27 -0.49 2.11
N ALA A 239 0.79 0.65 2.56
CA ALA A 239 1.87 1.36 1.87
C ALA A 239 3.13 0.51 1.69
N SER A 240 3.39 -0.42 2.60
CA SER A 240 4.50 -1.37 2.50
C SER A 240 4.37 -2.39 1.35
N ALA A 241 3.17 -2.56 0.79
CA ALA A 241 2.90 -3.48 -0.31
C ALA A 241 3.00 -2.81 -1.68
N PHE A 242 2.93 -1.48 -1.77
CA PHE A 242 3.06 -0.79 -3.06
C PHE A 242 4.40 -1.03 -3.76
N PRO A 243 5.57 -0.98 -3.07
CA PRO A 243 6.85 -1.28 -3.71
C PRO A 243 6.90 -2.69 -4.31
N LEU A 244 6.25 -3.66 -3.66
CA LEU A 244 6.16 -5.03 -4.14
C LEU A 244 5.32 -5.10 -5.42
N LEU A 245 4.15 -4.44 -5.43
CA LEU A 245 3.29 -4.39 -6.61
C LEU A 245 3.92 -3.63 -7.78
N SER A 246 4.58 -2.50 -7.53
CA SER A 246 5.24 -1.73 -8.59
C SER A 246 6.43 -2.48 -9.19
N THR A 247 7.13 -3.28 -8.38
CA THR A 247 8.32 -4.02 -8.81
C THR A 247 7.95 -5.31 -9.55
N HIS A 248 7.02 -6.10 -9.01
CA HIS A 248 6.76 -7.47 -9.49
C HIS A 248 5.45 -7.60 -10.29
N TYR A 249 4.55 -6.63 -10.18
CA TYR A 249 3.23 -6.65 -10.82
C TYR A 249 2.94 -5.35 -11.60
N PRO A 250 3.84 -4.93 -12.51
CA PRO A 250 3.64 -3.72 -13.28
C PRO A 250 2.32 -3.78 -14.05
N GLY A 251 1.56 -2.69 -14.04
CA GLY A 251 0.31 -2.57 -14.79
C GLY A 251 -0.89 -3.38 -14.25
N ARG A 252 -0.73 -4.15 -13.15
CA ARG A 252 -1.83 -4.97 -12.59
C ARG A 252 -2.76 -4.21 -11.65
N LEU A 253 -2.30 -3.14 -11.01
CA LEU A 253 -3.17 -2.28 -10.20
C LEU A 253 -4.01 -1.38 -11.12
N GLY A 254 -5.34 -1.60 -11.09
CA GLY A 254 -6.33 -0.89 -11.89
C GLY A 254 -6.74 0.44 -11.26
N HIS A 255 -7.73 0.40 -10.38
CA HIS A 255 -8.22 1.56 -9.64
C HIS A 255 -8.30 1.28 -8.14
N VAL A 256 -8.11 2.31 -7.33
CA VAL A 256 -8.33 2.25 -5.89
C VAL A 256 -9.50 3.15 -5.54
N TYR A 257 -10.56 2.57 -4.99
CA TYR A 257 -11.75 3.28 -4.55
C TYR A 257 -11.74 3.41 -3.05
N VAL A 258 -11.88 4.62 -2.53
CA VAL A 258 -11.99 4.86 -1.08
C VAL A 258 -13.43 5.22 -0.76
N LEU A 259 -14.16 4.29 -0.14
CA LEU A 259 -15.58 4.42 0.18
C LEU A 259 -15.77 4.98 1.60
N GLY A 260 -16.71 5.90 1.77
CA GLY A 260 -17.05 6.43 3.10
C GLY A 260 -15.94 7.30 3.69
N ALA A 261 -15.24 8.03 2.83
CA ALA A 261 -14.07 8.82 3.20
C ALA A 261 -14.44 10.09 4.00
N GLY A 262 -14.41 9.98 5.34
CA GLY A 262 -14.55 11.10 6.25
C GLY A 262 -13.32 12.03 6.29
N PRO A 263 -13.36 13.14 7.06
CA PRO A 263 -12.27 14.12 7.13
C PRO A 263 -10.90 13.52 7.46
N ALA A 264 -10.85 12.54 8.38
CA ALA A 264 -9.61 11.85 8.75
C ALA A 264 -8.97 11.10 7.58
N SER A 265 -9.76 10.41 6.76
CA SER A 265 -9.27 9.69 5.58
C SER A 265 -8.72 10.64 4.50
N ARG A 266 -9.35 11.82 4.34
CA ARG A 266 -8.88 12.85 3.40
C ARG A 266 -7.57 13.48 3.88
N ALA A 267 -7.43 13.70 5.18
CA ALA A 267 -6.17 14.15 5.77
C ALA A 267 -5.07 13.10 5.56
N CYS A 268 -5.35 11.83 5.83
CA CYS A 268 -4.43 10.71 5.59
C CYS A 268 -3.99 10.66 4.11
N TRP A 269 -4.94 10.78 3.19
CA TRP A 269 -4.66 10.85 1.75
C TRP A 269 -3.77 12.03 1.38
N TRP A 270 -3.99 13.19 1.98
CA TRP A 270 -3.16 14.37 1.73
C TRP A 270 -1.68 14.14 2.08
N PHE A 271 -1.38 13.30 3.08
CA PHE A 271 -0.01 12.88 3.36
C PHE A 271 0.50 11.85 2.34
N ILE A 272 -0.29 10.83 2.03
CA ILE A 272 0.13 9.71 1.18
C ILE A 272 0.31 10.14 -0.28
N LYS A 273 -0.53 11.06 -0.79
CA LYS A 273 -0.47 11.49 -2.19
C LYS A 273 0.91 12.06 -2.57
N ASN A 274 1.65 12.64 -1.63
CA ASN A 274 2.97 13.20 -1.91
C ASN A 274 4.06 12.11 -2.03
N LEU A 275 3.77 10.88 -1.58
CA LEU A 275 4.66 9.73 -1.67
C LEU A 275 4.39 8.89 -2.92
N LEU A 276 3.34 9.19 -3.67
CA LEU A 276 2.90 8.42 -4.83
C LEU A 276 3.20 9.17 -6.13
N ASP A 277 3.63 8.43 -7.15
CA ASP A 277 3.79 8.96 -8.49
C ASP A 277 2.43 9.42 -9.07
N ALA A 278 2.48 10.28 -10.08
CA ALA A 278 1.28 10.83 -10.71
C ALA A 278 0.32 9.77 -11.27
N ASN A 279 0.85 8.68 -11.85
CA ASN A 279 0.05 7.63 -12.44
C ASN A 279 -0.69 6.85 -11.34
N THR A 280 -0.02 6.53 -10.23
CA THR A 280 -0.66 5.89 -9.08
C THR A 280 -1.71 6.80 -8.42
N ARG A 281 -1.43 8.11 -8.29
CA ARG A 281 -2.42 9.08 -7.79
C ARG A 281 -3.68 9.14 -8.64
N ALA A 282 -3.55 9.11 -9.97
CA ALA A 282 -4.68 9.15 -10.90
C ALA A 282 -5.61 7.92 -10.80
N LYS A 283 -5.13 6.81 -10.21
CA LYS A 283 -5.91 5.60 -9.99
C LYS A 283 -6.78 5.67 -8.73
N ILE A 284 -6.54 6.62 -7.84
CA ILE A 284 -7.22 6.72 -6.55
C ILE A 284 -8.43 7.62 -6.67
N SER A 285 -9.62 7.12 -6.29
CA SER A 285 -10.89 7.84 -6.37
C SER A 285 -11.66 7.72 -5.07
N PHE A 286 -12.08 8.87 -4.54
CA PHE A 286 -12.92 8.94 -3.35
C PHE A 286 -14.38 8.82 -3.77
N VAL A 287 -15.11 7.92 -3.11
CA VAL A 287 -16.51 7.64 -3.40
C VAL A 287 -17.32 7.82 -2.12
N SER A 288 -18.34 8.67 -2.18
CA SER A 288 -19.18 8.97 -1.03
C SER A 288 -20.11 7.82 -0.68
N ASP A 289 -20.67 7.14 -1.69
CA ASP A 289 -21.71 6.12 -1.53
C ASP A 289 -21.53 4.90 -2.44
N THR A 290 -22.02 3.77 -1.97
CA THR A 290 -22.11 2.47 -2.64
C THR A 290 -22.85 2.52 -3.98
N SER A 291 -23.83 3.42 -4.14
CA SER A 291 -24.59 3.57 -5.39
C SER A 291 -23.68 3.92 -6.57
N ALA A 292 -22.68 4.76 -6.37
CA ALA A 292 -21.68 5.10 -7.39
C ALA A 292 -20.77 3.92 -7.76
N LEU A 293 -20.53 3.00 -6.82
CA LEU A 293 -19.82 1.75 -7.12
C LEU A 293 -20.70 0.79 -7.91
N LYS A 294 -22.00 0.69 -7.59
CA LYS A 294 -22.96 -0.12 -8.38
C LYS A 294 -23.04 0.36 -9.84
N GLN A 295 -23.07 1.68 -10.06
CA GLN A 295 -23.04 2.26 -11.42
C GLN A 295 -21.77 1.85 -12.20
N LYS A 296 -20.64 1.70 -11.49
CA LYS A 296 -19.37 1.20 -12.05
C LYS A 296 -19.31 -0.32 -12.19
N GLY A 297 -20.40 -1.04 -11.90
CA GLY A 297 -20.51 -2.48 -12.07
C GLY A 297 -19.98 -3.30 -10.89
N PHE A 298 -19.82 -2.69 -9.70
CA PHE A 298 -19.43 -3.43 -8.50
C PHE A 298 -20.66 -4.16 -7.92
N LYS A 299 -20.56 -5.49 -7.79
CA LYS A 299 -21.51 -6.28 -7.00
C LYS A 299 -21.03 -6.29 -5.55
N LEU A 300 -21.49 -5.31 -4.78
CA LEU A 300 -21.24 -5.29 -3.33
C LEU A 300 -22.24 -6.23 -2.69
N VAL A 301 -21.74 -7.37 -2.20
CA VAL A 301 -22.45 -8.25 -1.27
C VAL A 301 -22.41 -7.62 0.12
#